data_AF-A0A8T2TU76-F1
#
_entry.id   AF-A0A8T2TU76-F1
#
_cell.length_a   1.000
_cell.length_b   1.000
_cell.length_c   1.000
_cell.angle_alpha   90.00
_cell.angle_beta   90.00
_cell.angle_gamma   90.00
#
_symmetry.space_group_name_H-M   'P 1'
#
loop_
_entity.id
_entity.type
_entity.pdbx_description
1 polymer ?
#
loop_
_entity_poly.entity_id
_entity_poly.type
_entity_poly.pdbx_seq_one_letter_code
_entity_poly.pdbx_strand_id
1 'polypeptide(L)'
;MPQDDDDDSCITADSVAPATDIESSPSSCSVTSQPSSSSTLITVKVAHRLRMHEVTLSADSTFGDLKTNLAPLTGLCPNEQRLLFKGKPNEDGDVLRASGVQNHSKLLLIDNPASKEKRSLEARQNERIAKACQAVAVVRVEVDKLSVRVKSLETSIGNGNKIAENTFAMLSELLMQQLLKLDSIDAEGEARAQRKTEVHFIRFY
;
A
#
# COMPACT_ATOMS: atom_id res chain seq x y z
N MET A 1 21.55 36.65 44.60
CA MET A 1 20.37 37.55 44.69
C MET A 1 19.83 37.75 43.29
N PRO A 2 18.51 37.72 43.02
CA PRO A 2 17.33 37.11 43.71
C PRO A 2 16.90 35.82 42.93
N GLN A 3 16.15 34.81 43.42
CA GLN A 3 14.79 34.71 43.99
C GLN A 3 13.67 35.28 43.11
N ASP A 4 12.89 34.39 42.49
CA ASP A 4 11.43 34.50 42.40
C ASP A 4 10.86 33.07 42.35
N ASP A 5 10.02 32.81 43.35
CA ASP A 5 9.18 31.66 43.59
C ASP A 5 7.90 31.77 42.75
N ASP A 6 7.35 30.63 42.29
CA ASP A 6 5.90 30.45 42.11
C ASP A 6 5.57 28.94 42.07
N ASP A 7 5.09 28.48 43.23
CA ASP A 7 4.02 27.51 43.53
C ASP A 7 3.05 27.16 42.37
N ASP A 8 2.24 26.10 42.32
CA ASP A 8 1.95 24.89 43.10
C ASP A 8 0.88 24.18 42.23
N SER A 9 0.92 22.86 42.07
CA SER A 9 -0.30 22.04 42.06
C SER A 9 0.05 20.56 42.04
N CYS A 10 0.08 19.99 43.23
CA CYS A 10 -0.05 18.56 43.46
C CYS A 10 -1.55 18.24 43.53
N ILE A 11 -2.03 17.25 42.76
CA ILE A 11 -3.27 16.58 43.12
C ILE A 11 -3.13 15.07 43.00
N THR A 12 -3.26 14.51 44.19
CA THR A 12 -3.26 13.14 44.68
C THR A 12 -4.23 12.19 43.98
N ALA A 13 -3.79 10.94 43.85
CA ALA A 13 -4.66 9.77 43.75
C ALA A 13 -5.36 9.50 45.10
N ASP A 14 -6.62 9.08 45.08
CA ASP A 14 -7.14 7.84 45.70
C ASP A 14 -8.69 7.80 45.64
N SER A 15 -9.23 6.60 45.84
CA SER A 15 -10.58 6.26 46.29
C SER A 15 -11.67 6.14 45.21
N VAL A 16 -12.17 4.94 44.91
CA VAL A 16 -12.97 3.96 45.68
C VAL A 16 -14.36 3.94 45.05
N ALA A 17 -14.73 2.78 44.49
CA ALA A 17 -16.07 2.52 43.97
C ALA A 17 -16.92 1.86 45.06
N PRO A 18 -18.18 2.28 45.27
CA PRO A 18 -19.17 1.48 45.94
C PRO A 18 -20.10 0.79 44.93
N ALA A 19 -20.40 -0.48 45.20
CA ALA A 19 -21.51 -1.20 44.62
C ALA A 19 -22.81 -0.80 45.33
N THR A 20 -23.90 -0.61 44.59
CA THR A 20 -25.27 -0.74 45.11
C THR A 20 -26.20 -1.31 44.05
N ASP A 21 -26.84 -2.42 44.42
CA ASP A 21 -27.97 -3.08 43.78
C ASP A 21 -29.18 -2.16 43.60
N ILE A 22 -29.86 -2.27 42.44
CA ILE A 22 -31.30 -1.98 42.32
C ILE A 22 -31.94 -3.01 41.37
N GLU A 23 -32.68 -3.93 41.98
CA GLU A 23 -33.74 -4.75 41.39
C GLU A 23 -34.93 -3.86 41.02
N SER A 24 -35.51 -4.03 39.82
CA SER A 24 -36.97 -4.00 39.58
C SER A 24 -37.28 -4.19 38.10
N SER A 25 -37.92 -5.32 37.77
CA SER A 25 -38.72 -5.46 36.55
C SER A 25 -39.99 -4.60 36.65
N PRO A 26 -40.54 -4.12 35.53
CA PRO A 26 -41.73 -4.83 35.04
C PRO A 26 -41.82 -4.93 33.50
N SER A 27 -42.28 -6.10 33.07
CA SER A 27 -43.18 -6.35 31.94
C SER A 27 -43.26 -5.33 30.80
N SER A 28 -42.62 -5.66 29.68
CA SER A 28 -43.20 -5.38 28.36
C SER A 28 -42.73 -6.46 27.39
N CYS A 29 -43.64 -7.37 27.05
CA CYS A 29 -43.49 -8.35 25.99
C CYS A 29 -43.43 -7.61 24.65
N SER A 30 -42.23 -7.17 24.26
CA SER A 30 -41.93 -6.94 22.85
C SER A 30 -41.31 -8.23 22.35
N VAL A 31 -42.14 -9.12 21.81
CA VAL A 31 -41.67 -10.15 20.88
C VAL A 31 -41.15 -9.40 19.66
N THR A 32 -39.91 -8.91 19.74
CA THR A 32 -39.14 -8.57 18.56
C THR A 32 -38.77 -9.92 17.98
N SER A 33 -39.56 -10.34 17.01
CA SER A 33 -39.28 -11.42 16.09
C SER A 33 -37.84 -11.27 15.63
N GLN A 34 -36.97 -12.13 16.17
CA GLN A 34 -35.75 -12.51 15.48
C GLN A 34 -36.18 -12.92 14.07
N PRO A 35 -35.69 -12.30 12.98
CA PRO A 35 -35.59 -13.04 11.75
C PRO A 35 -34.51 -14.09 12.04
N SER A 36 -34.94 -15.30 12.36
CA SER A 36 -34.14 -16.49 12.21
C SER A 36 -33.75 -16.56 10.73
N SER A 37 -32.62 -15.94 10.38
CA SER A 37 -32.05 -15.99 9.05
C SER A 37 -31.52 -17.41 8.84
N SER A 38 -32.45 -18.31 8.51
CA SER A 38 -32.14 -19.54 7.81
C SER A 38 -31.40 -19.13 6.54
N SER A 39 -30.07 -19.23 6.56
CA SER A 39 -29.22 -18.89 5.43
C SER A 39 -29.53 -19.85 4.30
N THR A 40 -30.47 -19.47 3.45
CA THR A 40 -30.88 -20.27 2.31
C THR A 40 -29.72 -20.24 1.33
N LEU A 41 -29.01 -21.36 1.22
CA LEU A 41 -27.94 -21.53 0.24
C LEU A 41 -28.57 -21.65 -1.15
N ILE A 42 -28.04 -20.87 -2.09
CA ILE A 42 -28.39 -20.95 -3.50
C ILE A 42 -27.15 -21.33 -4.30
N THR A 43 -27.38 -22.12 -5.34
CA THR A 43 -26.35 -22.52 -6.29
C THR A 43 -26.51 -21.70 -7.56
N VAL A 44 -25.48 -20.98 -7.96
CA VAL A 44 -25.51 -20.06 -9.11
C VAL A 44 -24.61 -20.60 -10.22
N LYS A 45 -25.12 -20.62 -11.46
CA LYS A 45 -24.39 -21.07 -12.64
C LYS A 45 -23.81 -19.87 -13.38
N VAL A 46 -22.50 -19.77 -13.41
CA VAL A 46 -21.78 -18.65 -14.02
C VAL A 46 -21.13 -19.14 -15.30
N ALA A 47 -21.66 -18.69 -16.44
CA ALA A 47 -21.06 -18.94 -17.74
C ALA A 47 -19.88 -17.99 -17.94
N HIS A 48 -18.71 -18.53 -18.26
CA HIS A 48 -17.52 -17.77 -18.60
C HIS A 48 -16.87 -18.38 -19.84
N ARG A 49 -16.83 -17.62 -20.94
CA ARG A 49 -16.33 -18.09 -22.24
C ARG A 49 -17.05 -19.39 -22.68
N LEU A 50 -16.34 -20.52 -22.73
CA LEU A 50 -16.87 -21.85 -23.08
C LEU A 50 -17.04 -22.76 -21.85
N ARG A 51 -16.88 -22.23 -20.63
CA ARG A 51 -16.96 -22.97 -19.37
C ARG A 51 -18.16 -22.50 -18.55
N MET A 52 -18.68 -23.40 -17.73
CA MET A 52 -19.73 -23.09 -16.77
C MET A 52 -19.21 -23.46 -15.38
N HIS A 53 -19.23 -22.47 -14.48
CA HIS A 53 -18.84 -22.62 -13.09
C HIS A 53 -20.10 -22.64 -12.25
N GLU A 54 -20.14 -23.50 -11.24
CA GLU A 54 -21.26 -23.57 -10.31
C GLU A 54 -20.75 -23.21 -8.92
N VAL A 55 -21.34 -22.19 -8.30
CA VAL A 55 -20.90 -21.66 -7.01
C VAL A 55 -22.10 -21.67 -6.07
N THR A 56 -21.91 -22.26 -4.89
CA THR A 56 -22.94 -22.30 -3.84
C THR A 56 -22.59 -21.30 -2.75
N LEU A 57 -23.51 -20.37 -2.48
CA LEU A 57 -23.34 -19.29 -1.51
C LEU A 57 -24.69 -18.90 -0.90
N SER A 58 -24.69 -18.06 0.12
CA SER A 58 -25.94 -17.59 0.73
C SER A 58 -26.72 -16.71 -0.26
N ALA A 59 -28.05 -16.84 -0.28
CA ALA A 59 -28.89 -15.93 -1.08
C ALA A 59 -28.80 -14.46 -0.63
N ASP A 60 -28.35 -14.23 0.61
CA ASP A 60 -28.08 -12.89 1.17
C ASP A 60 -26.67 -12.38 0.86
N SER A 61 -25.83 -13.17 0.20
CA SER A 61 -24.51 -12.73 -0.25
C SER A 61 -24.60 -11.71 -1.38
N THR A 62 -23.53 -10.97 -1.55
CA THR A 62 -23.39 -9.93 -2.57
C THR A 62 -22.77 -10.48 -3.87
N PHE A 63 -22.86 -9.71 -4.96
CA PHE A 63 -22.09 -10.00 -6.17
C PHE A 63 -20.58 -9.92 -5.93
N GLY A 64 -20.10 -9.08 -4.99
CA GLY A 64 -18.70 -9.05 -4.58
C GLY A 64 -18.22 -10.37 -3.97
N ASP A 65 -19.05 -11.00 -3.13
CA ASP A 65 -18.76 -12.34 -2.56
C ASP A 65 -18.70 -13.41 -3.67
N LEU A 66 -19.62 -13.34 -4.64
CA LEU A 66 -19.63 -14.25 -5.79
C LEU A 66 -18.37 -14.08 -6.65
N LYS A 67 -17.93 -12.85 -6.91
CA LYS A 67 -16.68 -12.58 -7.65
C LYS A 67 -15.45 -13.13 -6.93
N THR A 68 -15.41 -13.04 -5.61
CA THR A 68 -14.33 -13.59 -4.78
C THR A 68 -14.27 -15.11 -4.89
N ASN A 69 -15.42 -15.79 -4.86
CA ASN A 69 -15.49 -17.25 -5.05
C ASN A 69 -15.16 -17.69 -6.49
N LEU A 70 -15.46 -16.86 -7.48
CA LEU A 70 -15.13 -17.12 -8.89
C LEU A 70 -13.67 -16.85 -9.25
N ALA A 71 -12.97 -16.01 -8.48
CA ALA A 71 -11.58 -15.64 -8.76
C ALA A 71 -10.64 -16.85 -8.90
N PRO A 72 -10.62 -17.83 -7.97
CA PRO A 72 -9.79 -19.03 -8.13
C PRO A 72 -10.24 -19.94 -9.28
N LEU A 73 -11.52 -19.93 -9.64
CA LEU A 73 -12.07 -20.80 -10.70
C LEU A 73 -11.77 -20.28 -12.12
N THR A 74 -11.73 -18.96 -12.26
CA THR A 74 -11.59 -18.26 -13.55
C THR A 74 -10.20 -17.68 -13.76
N GLY A 75 -9.41 -17.53 -12.68
CA GLY A 75 -8.10 -16.89 -12.69
C GLY A 75 -8.15 -15.37 -12.83
N LEU A 76 -9.33 -14.75 -12.70
CA LEU A 76 -9.54 -13.31 -12.80
C LEU A 76 -9.66 -12.69 -11.41
N CYS A 77 -9.01 -11.56 -11.17
CA CYS A 77 -9.23 -10.83 -9.92
C CYS A 77 -10.68 -10.32 -9.84
N PRO A 78 -11.27 -10.15 -8.63
CA PRO A 78 -12.64 -9.64 -8.49
C PRO A 78 -12.91 -8.35 -9.28
N ASN A 79 -11.95 -7.43 -9.31
CA ASN A 79 -12.05 -6.14 -10.04
C ASN A 79 -11.96 -6.29 -11.57
N GLU A 80 -11.55 -7.44 -12.08
CA GLU A 80 -11.51 -7.79 -13.51
C GLU A 80 -12.79 -8.52 -13.93
N GLN A 81 -13.66 -8.89 -12.99
CA GLN A 81 -14.86 -9.65 -13.23
C GLN A 81 -16.09 -8.73 -13.37
N ARG A 82 -16.76 -8.79 -14.52
CA ARG A 82 -18.06 -8.15 -14.73
C ARG A 82 -19.16 -9.19 -14.80
N LEU A 83 -20.04 -9.22 -13.79
CA LEU A 83 -21.16 -10.16 -13.72
C LEU A 83 -22.43 -9.54 -14.29
N LEU A 84 -23.05 -10.25 -15.23
CA LEU A 84 -24.31 -9.86 -15.83
C LEU A 84 -25.41 -10.87 -15.48
N PHE A 85 -26.52 -10.35 -14.98
CA PHE A 85 -27.74 -11.12 -14.78
C PHE A 85 -28.84 -10.55 -15.67
N LYS A 86 -29.46 -11.39 -16.50
CA LYS A 86 -30.48 -10.99 -17.49
C LYS A 86 -30.01 -9.81 -18.38
N GLY A 87 -28.72 -9.79 -18.74
CA GLY A 87 -28.12 -8.74 -19.57
C GLY A 87 -27.80 -7.43 -18.85
N LYS A 88 -28.09 -7.31 -17.54
CA LYS A 88 -27.75 -6.12 -16.74
C LYS A 88 -26.45 -6.34 -15.97
N PRO A 89 -25.50 -5.38 -16.00
CA PRO A 89 -24.34 -5.43 -15.12
C PRO A 89 -24.80 -5.26 -13.66
N ASN A 90 -24.19 -6.00 -12.74
CA ASN A 90 -24.41 -5.86 -11.30
C ASN A 90 -23.13 -5.34 -10.65
N GLU A 91 -23.31 -4.50 -9.64
CA GLU A 91 -22.23 -3.91 -8.86
C GLU A 91 -21.88 -4.81 -7.66
N ASP A 92 -20.69 -4.61 -7.09
CA ASP A 92 -20.19 -5.48 -6.01
C ASP A 92 -21.07 -5.43 -4.75
N GLY A 93 -21.74 -4.30 -4.50
CA GLY A 93 -22.62 -4.09 -3.37
C GLY A 93 -24.04 -4.64 -3.52
N ASP A 94 -24.42 -5.10 -4.72
CA ASP A 94 -25.76 -5.63 -4.95
C ASP A 94 -25.91 -7.00 -4.26
N VAL A 95 -27.04 -7.22 -3.58
CA VAL A 95 -27.37 -8.50 -2.96
C VAL A 95 -28.02 -9.42 -3.99
N LEU A 96 -27.61 -10.69 -4.04
CA LEU A 96 -28.08 -11.66 -5.03
C LEU A 96 -29.61 -11.81 -5.03
N ARG A 97 -30.21 -12.00 -3.84
CA ARG A 97 -31.68 -12.10 -3.72
C ARG A 97 -32.39 -10.81 -4.15
N ALA A 98 -31.82 -9.64 -3.84
CA ALA A 98 -32.39 -8.35 -4.21
C ALA A 98 -32.36 -8.11 -5.73
N SER A 99 -31.31 -8.59 -6.41
CA SER A 99 -31.22 -8.57 -7.88
C SER A 99 -32.06 -9.65 -8.56
N GLY A 100 -32.81 -10.45 -7.80
CA GLY A 100 -33.69 -11.50 -8.32
C GLY A 100 -32.96 -12.78 -8.74
N VAL A 101 -31.76 -13.02 -8.22
CA VAL A 101 -31.01 -14.27 -8.41
C VAL A 101 -31.62 -15.34 -7.50
N GLN A 102 -32.02 -16.46 -8.10
CA GLN A 102 -32.58 -17.64 -7.44
C GLN A 102 -31.67 -18.85 -7.59
N ASN A 103 -32.01 -19.96 -6.94
CA ASN A 103 -31.30 -21.22 -7.09
C ASN A 103 -31.24 -21.66 -8.58
N HIS A 104 -30.06 -22.10 -9.01
CA HIS A 104 -29.68 -22.43 -10.39
C HIS A 104 -29.82 -21.29 -11.42
N SER A 105 -29.88 -20.03 -10.98
CA SER A 105 -29.86 -18.88 -11.89
C SER A 105 -28.58 -18.84 -12.69
N LYS A 106 -28.70 -18.42 -13.96
CA LYS A 106 -27.57 -18.29 -14.88
C LYS A 106 -27.08 -16.85 -14.95
N LEU A 107 -25.80 -16.64 -14.66
CA LEU A 107 -25.09 -15.38 -14.82
C LEU A 107 -24.06 -15.52 -15.93
N LEU A 108 -23.70 -14.39 -16.55
CA LEU A 108 -22.63 -14.30 -17.52
C LEU A 108 -21.48 -13.50 -16.91
N LEU A 109 -20.29 -14.09 -16.87
CA LEU A 109 -19.06 -13.40 -16.50
C LEU A 109 -18.35 -12.94 -17.78
N ILE A 110 -17.98 -11.67 -17.81
CA ILE A 110 -17.17 -11.06 -18.88
C ILE A 110 -15.90 -10.48 -18.26
N ASP A 111 -14.78 -10.65 -18.95
CA ASP A 111 -13.49 -10.06 -18.58
C ASP A 111 -13.55 -8.55 -18.78
N ASN A 112 -13.17 -7.78 -17.77
CA ASN A 112 -12.94 -6.35 -17.91
C ASN A 112 -11.44 -6.09 -18.16
N PRO A 113 -10.99 -5.89 -19.41
CA PRO A 113 -9.57 -5.74 -19.74
C PRO A 113 -8.94 -4.47 -19.15
N ALA A 114 -9.75 -3.45 -18.81
CA ALA A 114 -9.26 -2.19 -18.26
C ALA A 114 -8.46 -2.37 -16.96
N SER A 115 -8.76 -3.42 -16.17
CA SER A 115 -8.09 -3.73 -14.90
C SER A 115 -6.78 -4.52 -15.09
N LYS A 116 -6.67 -5.31 -16.17
CA LYS A 116 -5.51 -6.18 -16.45
C LYS A 116 -4.35 -5.44 -17.10
N GLU A 117 -4.66 -4.54 -18.04
CA GLU A 117 -3.66 -3.74 -18.76
C GLU A 117 -3.01 -2.69 -17.83
N LYS A 118 -3.82 -2.04 -16.98
CA LYS A 118 -3.35 -1.08 -15.98
C LYS A 118 -2.31 -1.70 -15.04
N ARG A 119 -2.59 -2.90 -14.49
CA ARG A 119 -1.67 -3.58 -13.57
C ARG A 119 -0.35 -3.99 -14.24
N SER A 120 -0.38 -4.46 -15.48
CA SER A 120 0.85 -4.85 -16.18
C SER A 120 1.74 -3.66 -16.53
N LEU A 121 1.17 -2.50 -16.86
CA LEU A 121 1.95 -1.30 -17.18
C LEU A 121 2.49 -0.65 -15.91
N GLU A 122 1.67 -0.52 -14.87
CA GLU A 122 2.10 -0.01 -13.56
C GLU A 122 3.19 -0.88 -12.93
N ALA A 123 3.07 -2.22 -12.99
CA ALA A 123 4.11 -3.10 -12.47
C ALA A 123 5.45 -2.94 -13.22
N ARG A 124 5.41 -2.83 -14.56
CA ARG A 124 6.61 -2.58 -15.37
C ARG A 124 7.24 -1.22 -15.06
N GLN A 125 6.42 -0.18 -14.87
CA GLN A 125 6.90 1.14 -14.50
C GLN A 125 7.51 1.14 -13.09
N ASN A 126 6.86 0.50 -12.12
CA ASN A 126 7.39 0.33 -10.77
C ASN A 126 8.71 -0.43 -10.78
N GLU A 127 8.85 -1.46 -11.62
CA GLU A 127 10.12 -2.18 -11.78
C GLU A 127 11.22 -1.29 -12.39
N ARG A 128 10.90 -0.48 -13.42
CA ARG A 128 11.84 0.52 -13.97
C ARG A 128 12.30 1.52 -12.91
N ILE A 129 11.36 2.06 -12.14
CA ILE A 129 11.66 3.00 -11.05
C ILE A 129 12.52 2.32 -9.98
N ALA A 130 12.19 1.10 -9.55
CA ALA A 130 12.96 0.37 -8.55
C ALA A 130 14.41 0.09 -9.00
N LYS A 131 14.61 -0.31 -10.27
CA LYS A 131 15.94 -0.48 -10.86
C LYS A 131 16.73 0.83 -10.89
N ALA A 132 16.09 1.94 -11.25
CA ALA A 132 16.73 3.25 -11.24
C ALA A 132 17.10 3.70 -9.81
N CYS A 133 16.22 3.51 -8.82
CA CYS A 133 16.52 3.79 -7.41
C CYS A 133 17.71 2.96 -6.93
N GLN A 134 17.77 1.67 -7.28
CA GLN A 134 18.88 0.80 -6.91
C GLN A 134 20.21 1.30 -7.52
N ALA A 135 20.20 1.70 -8.80
CA ALA A 135 21.38 2.26 -9.44
C ALA A 135 21.86 3.56 -8.76
N VAL A 136 20.93 4.45 -8.39
CA VAL A 136 21.26 5.67 -7.62
C VAL A 136 21.84 5.32 -6.25
N ALA A 137 21.27 4.32 -5.56
CA ALA A 137 21.77 3.87 -4.26
C ALA A 137 23.20 3.30 -4.33
N VAL A 138 23.55 2.60 -5.41
CA VAL A 138 24.93 2.13 -5.65
C VAL A 138 25.89 3.32 -5.77
N VAL A 139 25.52 4.35 -6.54
CA VAL A 139 26.34 5.56 -6.66
C VAL A 139 26.48 6.27 -5.32
N ARG A 140 25.40 6.39 -4.53
CA ARG A 140 25.45 6.97 -3.19
C ARG A 140 26.50 6.33 -2.29
N VAL A 141 26.59 5.00 -2.29
CA VAL A 141 27.61 4.28 -1.51
C VAL A 141 29.03 4.66 -1.95
N GLU A 142 29.26 4.82 -3.25
CA GLU A 142 30.55 5.29 -3.77
C GLU A 142 30.84 6.75 -3.34
N VAL A 143 29.83 7.62 -3.38
CA VAL A 143 29.93 9.03 -2.96
C VAL A 143 30.21 9.13 -1.46
N ASP A 144 29.56 8.33 -0.62
CA ASP A 144 29.81 8.26 0.83
C ASP A 144 31.27 7.89 1.12
N LYS A 145 31.83 6.93 0.37
CA LYS A 145 33.24 6.55 0.48
C LYS A 145 34.18 7.70 0.09
N LEU A 146 33.84 8.45 -0.97
CA LEU A 146 34.62 9.63 -1.39
C LEU A 146 34.51 10.75 -0.35
N SER A 147 33.32 10.99 0.20
CA SER A 147 33.08 11.96 1.28
C SER A 147 33.99 11.72 2.48
N VAL A 148 34.16 10.47 2.92
CA VAL A 148 35.08 10.12 4.01
C VAL A 148 36.53 10.48 3.66
N ARG A 149 36.95 10.24 2.40
CA ARG A 149 38.31 10.59 1.95
C ARG A 149 38.52 12.10 1.89
N VAL A 150 37.53 12.85 1.42
CA VAL A 150 37.56 14.33 1.41
C VAL A 150 37.69 14.88 2.83
N LYS A 151 36.84 14.42 3.76
CA LYS A 151 36.90 14.84 5.18
C LYS A 151 38.24 14.52 5.86
N SER A 152 38.79 13.33 5.58
CA SER A 152 40.11 12.94 6.09
C SER A 152 41.20 13.87 5.54
N LEU A 153 41.09 14.26 4.26
CA LEU A 153 42.01 15.18 3.62
C LEU A 153 41.92 16.58 4.23
N GLU A 154 40.70 17.12 4.39
CA GLU A 154 40.44 18.42 5.02
C GLU A 154 41.05 18.52 6.42
N THR A 155 40.88 17.48 7.23
CA THR A 155 41.47 17.40 8.58
C THR A 155 43.01 17.42 8.52
N SER A 156 43.60 16.69 7.57
CA SER A 156 45.06 16.68 7.38
C SER A 156 45.61 18.04 6.97
N ILE A 157 44.92 18.77 6.08
CA ILE A 157 45.25 20.14 5.68
C ILE A 157 45.15 21.08 6.89
N GLY A 158 44.08 20.99 7.67
CA GLY A 158 43.86 21.80 8.87
C GLY A 158 44.96 21.63 9.91
N ASN A 159 45.57 20.44 9.97
CA ASN A 159 46.71 20.14 10.84
C ASN A 159 48.07 20.59 10.25
N GLY A 160 48.11 21.16 9.05
CA GLY A 160 49.32 21.66 8.39
C GLY A 160 50.15 20.61 7.64
N ASN A 161 49.60 19.42 7.40
CA ASN A 161 50.30 18.37 6.65
C ASN A 161 50.37 18.71 5.15
N LYS A 162 51.53 18.46 4.53
CA LYS A 162 51.68 18.57 3.08
C LYS A 162 51.00 17.38 2.39
N ILE A 163 50.16 17.67 1.42
CA ILE A 163 49.45 16.69 0.59
C ILE A 163 50.03 16.72 -0.82
N ALA A 164 50.12 15.56 -1.46
CA ALA A 164 50.55 15.48 -2.85
C ALA A 164 49.54 16.20 -3.76
N GLU A 165 50.02 17.06 -4.65
CA GLU A 165 49.18 17.91 -5.53
C GLU A 165 48.18 17.10 -6.38
N ASN A 166 48.55 15.87 -6.76
CA ASN A 166 47.68 14.98 -7.53
C ASN A 166 46.48 14.42 -6.74
N THR A 167 46.49 14.50 -5.40
CA THR A 167 45.43 13.92 -4.55
C THR A 167 44.09 14.61 -4.79
N PHE A 168 44.12 15.95 -4.91
CA PHE A 168 42.93 16.74 -5.20
C PHE A 168 42.39 16.45 -6.59
N ALA A 169 43.27 16.36 -7.60
CA ALA A 169 42.90 16.02 -8.96
C ALA A 169 42.26 14.62 -9.07
N MET A 170 42.79 13.62 -8.35
CA MET A 170 42.20 12.29 -8.32
C MET A 170 40.83 12.27 -7.63
N LEU A 171 40.65 13.00 -6.52
CA LEU A 171 39.35 13.04 -5.83
C LEU A 171 38.30 13.77 -6.65
N SER A 172 38.66 14.88 -7.30
CA SER A 172 37.73 15.61 -8.19
C SER A 172 37.35 14.76 -9.40
N GLU A 173 38.28 14.02 -9.99
CA GLU A 173 38.00 13.08 -11.07
C GLU A 173 37.02 11.98 -10.62
N LEU A 174 37.23 11.38 -9.45
CA LEU A 174 36.35 10.34 -8.92
C LEU A 174 34.94 10.87 -8.61
N LEU A 175 34.80 12.10 -8.10
CA LEU A 175 33.50 12.75 -7.88
C LEU A 175 32.81 13.08 -9.21
N MET A 176 33.55 13.58 -10.20
CA MET A 176 33.04 13.86 -11.55
C MET A 176 32.54 12.57 -12.23
N GLN A 177 33.24 11.45 -12.04
CA GLN A 177 32.80 10.14 -12.52
C GLN A 177 31.45 9.72 -11.91
N GLN A 178 31.21 10.01 -10.62
CA GLN A 178 29.90 9.73 -10.00
C GLN A 178 28.78 10.59 -10.60
N LEU A 179 29.04 11.87 -10.90
CA LEU A 179 28.06 12.73 -11.57
C LEU A 179 27.68 12.18 -12.95
N LEU A 180 28.67 11.77 -13.75
CA LEU A 180 28.44 11.17 -15.07
C LEU A 180 27.65 9.86 -14.96
N LYS A 181 27.94 9.02 -13.95
CA LYS A 181 27.15 7.82 -13.65
C LYS A 181 25.70 8.19 -13.34
N LEU A 182 25.44 9.18 -12.48
CA LEU A 182 24.08 9.62 -12.16
C LEU A 182 23.35 10.15 -13.39
N ASP A 183 24.00 10.94 -14.24
CA ASP A 183 23.42 11.49 -15.47
C ASP A 183 23.04 10.39 -16.48
N SER A 184 23.76 9.27 -16.48
CA SER A 184 23.46 8.12 -17.33
C SER A 184 22.25 7.28 -16.88
N ILE A 185 21.76 7.45 -15.64
CA ILE A 185 20.61 6.70 -15.11
C ILE A 185 19.32 7.33 -15.64
N ASP A 186 18.57 6.60 -16.47
CA ASP A 186 17.20 6.97 -16.82
C ASP A 186 16.29 6.82 -15.58
N ALA A 187 15.92 7.95 -14.98
CA ALA A 187 15.24 8.00 -13.69
C ALA A 187 13.93 8.81 -13.78
N GLU A 188 12.83 8.17 -13.39
CA GLU A 188 11.49 8.74 -13.25
C GLU A 188 11.02 8.69 -11.79
N GLY A 189 9.99 9.47 -11.43
CA GLY A 189 9.38 9.44 -10.10
C GLY A 189 10.38 9.64 -8.96
N GLU A 190 10.34 8.74 -7.97
CA GLU A 190 11.21 8.72 -6.80
C GLU A 190 12.70 8.64 -7.16
N ALA A 191 13.08 7.82 -8.15
CA ALA A 191 14.48 7.70 -8.58
C ALA A 191 15.05 9.05 -9.04
N ARG A 192 14.23 9.87 -9.70
CA ARG A 192 14.63 11.22 -10.14
C ARG A 192 14.87 12.16 -8.95
N ALA A 193 14.05 12.05 -7.90
CA ALA A 193 14.22 12.83 -6.68
C ALA A 193 15.53 12.46 -5.97
N GLN A 194 15.78 11.15 -5.78
CA GLN A 194 17.02 10.64 -5.18
C GLN A 194 18.26 11.07 -5.97
N ARG A 195 18.22 10.93 -7.31
CA ARG A 195 19.32 11.37 -8.19
C ARG A 195 19.63 12.86 -8.02
N LYS A 196 18.61 13.73 -7.93
CA LYS A 196 18.80 15.17 -7.73
C LYS A 196 19.47 15.49 -6.40
N THR A 197 19.04 14.83 -5.32
CA THR A 197 19.65 14.98 -4.00
C THR A 197 21.13 14.60 -4.04
N GLU A 198 21.47 13.49 -4.70
CA GLU A 198 22.84 13.02 -4.79
C GLU A 198 23.72 13.95 -5.65
N VAL A 199 23.21 14.43 -6.79
CA VAL A 199 23.91 15.44 -7.60
C VAL A 199 24.18 16.70 -6.80
N HIS A 200 23.21 17.16 -6.00
CA HIS A 200 23.41 18.33 -5.14
C HIS A 200 24.46 18.05 -4.05
N PHE A 201 24.47 16.85 -3.47
CA PHE A 201 25.43 16.45 -2.46
C PHE A 201 26.87 16.40 -3.01
N ILE A 202 27.07 15.83 -4.20
CA ILE A 202 28.39 15.79 -4.84
C ILE A 202 28.89 17.20 -5.16
N ARG A 203 28.02 18.10 -5.64
CA ARG A 203 28.38 19.49 -5.97
C ARG A 203 28.78 20.34 -4.76
N PHE A 204 28.51 19.87 -3.55
CA PHE A 204 28.92 20.56 -2.32
C PHE A 204 30.40 20.33 -1.98
N TYR A 205 30.99 19.22 -2.44
CA TYR A 205 32.41 18.90 -2.29
C TYR A 205 33.26 19.53 -3.39
#